data_AF-A0A383VVP8-F1
#
_entry.id   AF-A0A383VVP8-F1
#
_cell.length_a   1.000
_cell.length_b   1.000
_cell.length_c   1.000
_cell.angle_alpha   90.00
_cell.angle_beta   90.00
_cell.angle_gamma   90.00
#
_symmetry.space_group_name_H-M   'P 1'
#
loop_
_entity.id
_entity.type
_entity.pdbx_description
1 polymer ?
#
loop_
_entity_poly.entity_id
_entity_poly.type
_entity_poly.pdbx_seq_one_letter_code
_entity_poly.pdbx_strand_id
1 'polypeptide(L)'
;MAARVRPADDDQELARIRVITNVSSAAYQRSGPPAKVLAQRWVAFVEAVQNDTVEKAQEAYNRLLLALTELELLGRKLAASQTASKRELDTYAQKQQQLQDSIAQANELIEAKKQQLAEARVWRQQQEEYEVLRKQITAQQPRHETQQQINAVNRDIDSTRAEIRRVQLTYEVIAKKCAAVQHQVADLLNSFPSAADGSAQEQREREGPAPMQLDG
;
A
#
# COMPACT_ATOMS: atom_id res chain seq x y z
N MET A 1 -33.15 -4.69 -20.08
CA MET A 1 -33.91 -4.00 -21.14
C MET A 1 -35.17 -3.39 -20.52
N ALA A 2 -35.14 -2.11 -20.16
CA ALA A 2 -36.31 -1.42 -19.62
C ALA A 2 -37.05 -0.72 -20.76
N ALA A 3 -38.25 -1.19 -21.08
CA ALA A 3 -39.10 -0.60 -22.10
C ALA A 3 -39.50 0.82 -21.67
N ARG A 4 -38.95 1.82 -22.35
CA ARG A 4 -39.32 3.22 -22.18
C ARG A 4 -40.69 3.42 -22.85
N VAL A 5 -41.76 3.21 -22.11
CA VAL A 5 -43.12 3.54 -22.54
C VAL A 5 -43.14 5.05 -22.82
N ARG A 6 -43.17 5.42 -24.10
CA ARG A 6 -43.40 6.80 -24.51
C ARG A 6 -44.88 7.10 -24.21
N PRO A 7 -45.20 8.04 -23.30
CA PRO A 7 -46.59 8.48 -23.15
C PRO A 7 -47.05 9.09 -24.49
N ALA A 8 -48.32 8.90 -24.85
CA ALA A 8 -48.90 9.49 -26.04
C ALA A 8 -48.69 11.02 -26.00
N ASP A 9 -48.42 11.65 -27.15
CA ASP A 9 -48.11 13.08 -27.19
C ASP A 9 -49.20 13.93 -26.50
N ASP A 10 -50.46 13.50 -26.60
CA ASP A 10 -51.62 14.08 -25.91
C ASP A 10 -51.49 14.06 -24.36
N ASP A 11 -50.97 12.99 -23.77
CA ASP A 11 -50.76 12.90 -22.32
C ASP A 11 -49.66 13.85 -21.85
N GLN A 12 -48.64 14.07 -22.70
CA GLN A 12 -47.55 14.99 -22.41
C GLN A 12 -48.00 16.45 -22.53
N GLU A 13 -48.86 16.75 -23.50
CA GLU A 13 -49.50 18.06 -23.63
C GLU A 13 -50.49 18.33 -22.50
N LEU A 14 -51.30 17.35 -22.09
CA LEU A 14 -52.19 17.45 -20.94
C LEU A 14 -51.43 17.64 -19.62
N ALA A 15 -50.30 16.94 -19.44
CA ALA A 15 -49.43 17.15 -18.30
C ALA A 15 -48.83 18.56 -18.29
N ARG A 16 -48.40 19.08 -19.45
CA ARG A 16 -47.90 20.46 -19.60
C ARG A 16 -49.00 21.47 -19.28
N ILE A 17 -50.20 21.33 -19.85
CA ILE A 17 -51.34 22.22 -19.59
C ILE A 17 -51.68 22.20 -18.09
N ARG A 18 -51.67 21.03 -17.45
CA ARG A 18 -51.92 20.88 -16.01
C ARG A 18 -50.87 21.58 -15.15
N VAL A 19 -49.59 21.42 -15.50
CA VAL A 19 -48.46 22.06 -14.80
C VAL A 19 -48.47 23.57 -15.00
N ILE A 20 -48.80 24.04 -16.20
CA ILE A 20 -48.86 25.47 -16.52
C ILE A 20 -50.05 26.11 -15.82
N THR A 21 -51.26 25.53 -15.94
CA THR A 21 -52.50 26.20 -15.52
C THR A 21 -52.89 25.94 -14.07
N ASN A 22 -52.36 24.88 -13.42
CA ASN A 22 -52.86 24.39 -12.13
C ASN A 22 -54.40 24.20 -12.09
N VAL A 23 -55.02 24.05 -13.26
CA VAL A 23 -56.43 23.70 -13.44
C VAL A 23 -56.49 22.20 -13.67
N SER A 24 -57.36 21.51 -12.93
CA SER A 24 -57.59 20.08 -13.16
C SER A 24 -58.06 19.86 -14.60
N SER A 25 -57.44 18.92 -15.31
CA SER A 25 -57.82 18.56 -16.69
C SER A 25 -59.32 18.26 -16.82
N ALA A 26 -59.95 17.75 -15.75
CA ALA A 26 -61.38 17.48 -15.68
C ALA A 26 -62.27 18.75 -15.75
N ALA A 27 -61.79 19.90 -15.25
CA ALA A 27 -62.51 21.17 -15.34
C ALA A 27 -62.37 21.78 -16.75
N TYR A 28 -61.16 21.73 -17.33
CA TYR A 28 -60.89 22.16 -18.71
C TYR A 28 -61.70 21.34 -19.74
N GLN A 29 -61.85 20.04 -19.52
CA GLN A 29 -62.64 19.16 -20.39
C GLN A 29 -64.16 19.38 -20.29
N ARG A 30 -64.68 19.87 -19.15
CA ARG A 30 -66.13 20.05 -18.91
C ARG A 30 -66.67 21.41 -19.36
N SER A 31 -65.94 22.50 -19.14
CA SER A 31 -66.39 23.85 -19.49
C SER A 31 -65.62 24.48 -20.65
N GLY A 32 -64.60 23.80 -21.18
CA GLY A 32 -63.73 24.35 -22.22
C GLY A 32 -62.83 25.48 -21.71
N PRO A 33 -62.10 26.17 -22.60
CA PRO A 33 -61.25 27.28 -22.22
C PRO A 33 -62.06 28.37 -21.50
N PRO A 34 -61.54 28.98 -20.41
CA PRO A 34 -62.22 30.04 -19.67
C PRO A 34 -62.70 31.21 -20.57
N ALA A 35 -61.95 31.54 -21.62
CA ALA A 35 -62.32 32.54 -22.62
C ALA A 35 -63.58 32.17 -23.43
N LYS A 36 -63.77 30.87 -23.72
CA LYS A 36 -64.96 30.36 -24.43
C LYS A 36 -66.21 30.49 -23.56
N VAL A 37 -66.11 30.20 -22.27
CA VAL A 37 -67.20 30.37 -21.29
C VAL A 37 -67.61 31.84 -21.19
N LEU A 38 -66.63 32.75 -21.14
CA LEU A 38 -66.89 34.19 -21.12
C LEU A 38 -67.62 34.64 -22.41
N ALA A 39 -67.14 34.20 -23.57
CA ALA A 39 -67.77 34.52 -24.86
C ALA A 39 -69.21 33.99 -24.95
N GLN A 40 -69.48 32.77 -24.47
CA GLN A 40 -70.83 32.22 -24.43
C GLN A 40 -71.76 33.02 -23.51
N ARG A 41 -71.27 33.45 -22.34
CA ARG A 41 -72.03 34.30 -21.42
C ARG A 41 -72.27 35.70 -21.96
N TRP A 42 -71.34 36.23 -22.74
CA TRP A 42 -71.50 37.50 -23.45
C TRP A 42 -72.62 37.42 -24.49
N VAL A 43 -72.62 36.37 -25.33
CA VAL A 43 -73.68 36.14 -26.32
C VAL A 43 -75.05 35.99 -25.65
N ALA A 44 -75.14 35.20 -24.57
CA ALA A 44 -76.38 35.04 -23.81
C ALA A 44 -76.89 36.35 -23.19
N PHE A 45 -75.98 37.24 -22.74
CA PHE A 45 -76.35 38.56 -22.26
C PHE A 45 -76.90 39.45 -23.39
N VAL A 46 -76.23 39.47 -24.55
CA VAL A 46 -76.68 40.24 -25.72
C VAL A 46 -78.06 39.76 -26.19
N GLU A 47 -78.29 38.45 -26.25
CA GLU A 47 -79.60 37.88 -26.60
C GLU A 47 -80.69 38.25 -25.58
N ALA A 48 -80.37 38.21 -24.28
CA ALA A 48 -81.32 38.56 -23.22
C ALA A 48 -81.70 40.06 -23.23
N VAL A 49 -80.76 40.94 -23.62
CA VAL A 49 -81.02 42.38 -23.77
C VAL A 49 -81.91 42.67 -24.99
N GLN A 50 -81.81 41.87 -26.05
CA GLN A 50 -82.56 42.08 -27.30
C GLN A 50 -83.98 41.47 -27.27
N ASN A 51 -84.15 40.32 -26.61
CA ASN A 51 -85.34 39.49 -26.78
C ASN A 51 -86.10 39.12 -25.49
N ASP A 52 -85.59 39.49 -24.31
CA ASP A 52 -86.14 39.06 -23.01
C ASP A 52 -86.50 40.25 -22.09
N THR A 53 -86.98 39.96 -20.87
CA THR A 53 -87.31 40.97 -19.85
C THR A 53 -86.06 41.55 -19.20
N VAL A 54 -86.19 42.77 -18.65
CA VAL A 54 -85.13 43.48 -17.93
C VAL A 54 -84.52 42.63 -16.81
N GLU A 55 -85.34 41.84 -16.11
CA GLU A 55 -84.90 40.94 -15.03
C GLU A 55 -83.96 39.84 -15.56
N LYS A 56 -84.30 39.20 -16.68
CA LYS A 56 -83.46 38.17 -17.30
C LYS A 56 -82.17 38.74 -17.87
N ALA A 57 -82.22 39.94 -18.46
CA ALA A 57 -81.04 40.66 -18.92
C ALA A 57 -80.10 40.98 -17.74
N GLN A 58 -80.65 41.39 -16.59
CA GLN A 58 -79.89 41.65 -15.37
C GLN A 58 -79.25 40.38 -14.79
N GLU A 59 -79.96 39.25 -14.79
CA GLU A 59 -79.39 37.96 -14.40
C GLU A 59 -78.25 37.52 -15.32
N ALA A 60 -78.42 37.66 -16.64
CA ALA A 60 -77.39 37.35 -17.62
C ALA A 60 -76.15 38.26 -17.45
N TYR A 61 -76.35 39.55 -17.14
CA TYR A 61 -75.28 40.48 -16.80
C TYR A 61 -74.50 40.04 -15.56
N ASN A 62 -75.18 39.67 -14.48
CA ASN A 62 -74.53 39.19 -13.25
C ASN A 62 -73.71 37.91 -13.50
N ARG A 63 -74.21 36.99 -14.34
CA ARG A 63 -73.47 35.78 -14.73
C ARG A 63 -72.25 36.11 -15.58
N LEU A 64 -72.35 37.08 -16.48
CA LEU A 64 -71.22 37.56 -17.28
C LEU A 64 -70.14 38.20 -16.39
N LEU A 65 -70.56 39.08 -15.46
CA LEU A 65 -69.66 39.73 -14.51
C LEU A 65 -68.92 38.72 -13.64
N LEU A 66 -69.63 37.70 -13.14
CA LEU A 66 -69.03 36.62 -12.37
C LEU A 66 -67.98 35.84 -13.19
N ALA A 67 -68.26 35.53 -14.46
CA ALA A 67 -67.29 34.84 -15.30
C ALA A 67 -66.04 35.69 -15.60
N LEU A 68 -66.20 37.02 -15.66
CA LEU A 68 -65.08 37.94 -15.85
C LEU A 68 -64.19 38.01 -14.60
N THR A 69 -64.78 38.07 -13.41
CA THR A 69 -64.02 38.06 -12.14
C THR A 69 -63.33 36.71 -11.89
N GLU A 70 -63.97 35.60 -12.25
CA GLU A 70 -63.36 34.26 -12.22
C GLU A 70 -62.14 34.16 -13.16
N LEU A 71 -62.25 34.71 -14.37
CA LEU A 71 -61.15 34.72 -15.34
C LEU A 71 -59.98 35.57 -14.84
N GLU A 72 -60.26 36.74 -14.27
CA GLU A 72 -59.24 37.62 -13.70
C GLU A 72 -58.49 36.94 -12.54
N LEU A 73 -59.23 36.29 -11.63
CA LEU A 73 -58.65 35.55 -10.52
C LEU A 73 -57.75 34.40 -11.01
N LEU A 74 -58.20 33.68 -12.04
CA LEU A 74 -57.43 32.60 -12.66
C LEU A 74 -56.12 33.12 -13.29
N GLY A 75 -56.17 34.27 -13.98
CA GLY A 75 -54.99 34.94 -14.54
C GLY A 75 -53.98 35.33 -13.45
N ARG A 76 -54.45 35.91 -12.35
CA ARG A 76 -53.59 36.27 -11.19
C ARG A 76 -52.97 35.04 -10.55
N LYS A 77 -53.75 33.96 -10.38
CA LYS A 77 -53.26 32.68 -9.84
C LYS A 77 -52.17 32.08 -10.74
N LEU A 78 -52.37 32.11 -12.06
CA LEU A 78 -51.40 31.61 -13.03
C LEU A 78 -50.07 32.37 -12.96
N ALA A 79 -50.13 33.71 -12.92
CA ALA A 79 -48.93 34.55 -12.82
C ALA A 79 -48.15 34.29 -11.51
N ALA A 80 -48.87 34.16 -10.39
CA ALA A 80 -48.28 33.82 -9.10
C ALA A 80 -47.63 32.42 -9.12
N SER A 81 -48.31 31.43 -9.70
CA SER A 81 -47.80 30.08 -9.87
C SER A 81 -46.55 30.04 -10.75
N GLN A 82 -46.55 30.75 -11.88
CA GLN A 82 -45.39 30.82 -12.76
C GLN A 82 -44.18 31.42 -12.06
N THR A 83 -44.41 32.45 -11.23
CA THR A 83 -43.35 33.08 -10.44
C THR A 83 -42.80 32.12 -9.39
N ALA A 84 -43.66 31.37 -8.70
CA ALA A 84 -43.26 30.35 -7.74
C ALA A 84 -42.46 29.23 -8.42
N SER A 85 -42.95 28.69 -9.54
CA SER A 85 -42.26 27.62 -10.29
C SER A 85 -40.88 28.06 -10.80
N LYS A 86 -40.71 29.31 -11.23
CA LYS A 86 -39.38 29.85 -11.60
C LYS A 86 -38.41 29.81 -10.41
N ARG A 87 -38.85 30.28 -9.24
CA ARG A 87 -38.03 30.23 -8.02
C ARG A 87 -37.69 28.81 -7.59
N GLU A 88 -38.63 27.89 -7.74
CA GLU A 88 -38.41 26.46 -7.46
C GLU A 88 -37.37 25.87 -8.41
N LEU A 89 -37.46 26.15 -9.72
CA LEU A 89 -36.49 25.70 -10.71
C LEU A 89 -35.06 26.20 -10.39
N ASP A 90 -34.92 27.47 -10.04
CA ASP A 90 -33.63 28.05 -9.64
C ASP A 90 -33.07 27.35 -8.38
N THR A 91 -33.94 27.08 -7.41
CA THR A 91 -33.58 26.35 -6.19
C THR A 91 -33.14 24.92 -6.50
N TYR A 92 -33.84 24.22 -7.41
CA TYR A 92 -33.47 22.87 -7.81
C TYR A 92 -32.15 22.85 -8.57
N ALA A 93 -31.90 23.83 -9.45
CA ALA A 93 -30.63 23.96 -10.16
C ALA A 93 -29.46 24.16 -9.18
N GLN A 94 -29.63 25.02 -8.17
CA GLN A 94 -28.62 25.21 -7.12
C GLN A 94 -28.35 23.94 -6.32
N LYS A 95 -29.41 23.22 -5.89
CA LYS A 95 -29.26 21.95 -5.18
C LYS A 95 -28.60 20.89 -6.02
N GLN A 96 -28.90 20.84 -7.32
CA GLN A 96 -28.27 19.92 -8.25
C GLN A 96 -26.78 20.20 -8.38
N GLN A 97 -26.37 21.47 -8.47
CA GLN A 97 -24.96 21.85 -8.49
C GLN A 97 -24.25 21.44 -7.19
N GLN A 98 -24.84 21.75 -6.03
CA GLN A 98 -24.29 21.37 -4.72
C GLN A 98 -24.11 19.85 -4.59
N LEU A 99 -25.07 19.07 -5.10
CA LEU A 99 -24.98 17.62 -5.10
C LEU A 99 -23.84 17.13 -6.01
N GLN A 100 -23.68 17.71 -7.20
CA GLN A 100 -22.59 17.37 -8.11
C GLN A 100 -21.22 17.70 -7.50
N ASP A 101 -21.08 18.86 -6.87
CA ASP A 101 -19.85 19.26 -6.19
C ASP A 101 -19.53 18.32 -5.03
N SER A 102 -20.55 17.93 -4.24
CA SER A 102 -20.38 16.96 -3.14
C SER A 102 -19.96 15.57 -3.65
N ILE A 103 -20.52 15.11 -4.78
CA ILE A 103 -20.12 13.85 -5.41
C ILE A 103 -18.66 13.92 -5.88
N ALA A 104 -18.25 15.02 -6.52
CA ALA A 104 -16.87 15.23 -6.95
C ALA A 104 -15.90 15.17 -5.76
N GLN A 105 -16.19 15.90 -4.68
CA GLN A 105 -15.38 15.87 -3.46
C GLN A 105 -15.31 14.48 -2.82
N ALA A 106 -16.43 13.77 -2.77
CA ALA A 106 -16.47 12.41 -2.23
C ALA A 106 -15.59 11.45 -3.05
N ASN A 107 -15.61 11.57 -4.38
CA ASN A 107 -14.76 10.77 -5.26
C ASN A 107 -13.26 11.07 -5.04
N GLU A 108 -12.89 12.34 -4.92
CA GLU A 108 -11.51 12.74 -4.59
C GLU A 108 -11.04 12.16 -3.26
N LEU A 109 -11.89 12.22 -2.23
CA LEU A 109 -11.61 11.63 -0.92
C LEU A 109 -11.45 10.10 -0.99
N ILE A 110 -12.27 9.41 -1.80
CA ILE A 110 -12.16 7.97 -2.01
C ILE A 110 -10.81 7.63 -2.65
N GLU A 111 -10.38 8.36 -3.68
CA GLU A 111 -9.09 8.12 -4.33
C GLU A 111 -7.91 8.39 -3.39
N ALA A 112 -7.95 9.49 -2.63
CA ALA A 112 -6.94 9.77 -1.61
C ALA A 112 -6.87 8.66 -0.55
N LYS A 113 -8.02 8.15 -0.10
CA LYS A 113 -8.08 7.06 0.88
C LYS A 113 -7.59 5.72 0.33
N LYS A 114 -7.81 5.44 -0.95
CA LYS A 114 -7.25 4.25 -1.61
C LYS A 114 -5.72 4.30 -1.64
N GLN A 115 -5.13 5.46 -1.94
CA GLN A 115 -3.69 5.65 -1.92
C GLN A 115 -3.11 5.44 -0.51
N GLN A 116 -3.71 6.08 0.51
CA GLN A 116 -3.32 5.88 1.91
C GLN A 116 -3.40 4.40 2.34
N LEU A 117 -4.44 3.69 1.89
CA LEU A 117 -4.58 2.25 2.19
C LEU A 117 -3.50 1.42 1.50
N ALA A 118 -3.13 1.75 0.26
CA ALA A 118 -2.05 1.07 -0.45
C ALA A 118 -0.70 1.25 0.26
N GLU A 119 -0.39 2.48 0.68
CA GLU A 119 0.82 2.80 1.46
C GLU A 119 0.84 2.04 2.80
N ALA A 120 -0.28 2.05 3.52
CA ALA A 120 -0.40 1.33 4.79
C ALA A 120 -0.21 -0.19 4.65
N ARG A 121 -0.66 -0.77 3.53
CA ARG A 121 -0.42 -2.20 3.22
C ARG A 121 1.05 -2.50 3.01
N VAL A 122 1.75 -1.66 2.24
CA VAL A 122 3.20 -1.81 2.02
C VAL A 122 3.94 -1.69 3.35
N TRP A 123 3.60 -0.70 4.16
CA TRP A 123 4.23 -0.52 5.47
C TRP A 123 4.00 -1.73 6.38
N ARG A 124 2.79 -2.29 6.40
CA ARG A 124 2.48 -3.50 7.16
C ARG A 124 3.30 -4.69 6.67
N GLN A 125 3.40 -4.91 5.37
CA GLN A 125 4.19 -6.00 4.81
C GLN A 125 5.66 -5.87 5.21
N GLN A 126 6.22 -4.66 5.14
CA GLN A 126 7.60 -4.40 5.58
C GLN A 126 7.77 -4.69 7.08
N GLN A 127 6.82 -4.30 7.93
CA GLN A 127 6.86 -4.65 9.35
C GLN A 127 6.83 -6.16 9.60
N GLU A 128 6.00 -6.89 8.85
CA GLU A 128 5.94 -8.35 8.94
C GLU A 128 7.28 -8.99 8.51
N GLU A 129 7.90 -8.50 7.43
CA GLU A 129 9.23 -8.92 6.99
C GLU A 129 10.31 -8.60 8.05
N TYR A 130 10.26 -7.41 8.65
CA TYR A 130 11.18 -7.03 9.74
C TYR A 130 10.99 -7.89 10.99
N GLU A 131 9.77 -8.26 11.35
CA GLU A 131 9.52 -9.15 12.49
C GLU A 131 10.07 -10.56 12.23
N VAL A 132 9.97 -11.07 11.00
CA VAL A 132 10.60 -12.35 10.62
C VAL A 132 12.13 -12.26 10.79
N LEU A 133 12.76 -11.21 10.25
CA LEU A 133 14.20 -11.00 10.39
C LEU A 133 14.59 -10.84 11.87
N ARG A 134 13.82 -10.08 12.65
CA ARG A 134 14.04 -9.88 14.08
C ARG A 134 14.04 -11.20 14.84
N LYS A 135 13.09 -12.09 14.57
CA LYS A 135 13.03 -13.43 15.19
C LYS A 135 14.27 -14.25 14.83
N GLN A 136 14.69 -14.24 13.57
CA GLN A 136 15.89 -14.95 13.13
C GLN A 136 17.15 -14.41 13.79
N ILE A 137 17.30 -13.09 13.90
CA ILE A 137 18.43 -12.44 14.56
C ILE A 137 18.45 -12.76 16.06
N THR A 138 17.27 -12.75 16.71
CA THR A 138 17.16 -13.02 18.16
C THR A 138 17.42 -14.50 18.49
N ALA A 139 17.20 -15.41 17.54
CA ALA A 139 17.54 -16.82 17.71
C ALA A 139 19.06 -17.08 17.68
N GLN A 140 19.85 -16.16 17.16
CA GLN A 140 21.31 -16.24 17.15
C GLN A 140 21.89 -15.71 18.47
N GLN A 141 23.05 -16.25 18.86
CA GLN A 141 23.76 -15.77 20.05
C GLN A 141 24.14 -14.28 19.90
N PRO A 142 24.09 -13.48 20.99
CA PRO A 142 24.55 -12.09 20.95
C PRO A 142 26.00 -11.99 20.46
N ARG A 143 26.24 -11.06 19.52
CA ARG A 143 27.56 -10.86 18.89
C ARG A 143 28.69 -10.67 19.90
N HIS A 144 28.41 -10.00 21.02
CA HIS A 144 29.41 -9.73 22.04
C HIS A 144 29.88 -11.01 22.75
N GLU A 145 28.99 -11.98 22.99
CA GLU A 145 29.35 -13.28 23.58
C GLU A 145 30.18 -14.09 22.61
N THR A 146 29.78 -14.16 21.33
CA THR A 146 30.57 -14.82 20.29
C THR A 146 31.95 -14.18 20.16
N GLN A 147 32.05 -12.85 20.26
CA GLN A 147 33.34 -12.15 20.24
C GLN A 147 34.22 -12.49 21.45
N GLN A 148 33.62 -12.65 22.64
CA GLN A 148 34.35 -13.10 23.83
C GLN A 148 34.89 -14.52 23.66
N GLN A 149 34.08 -15.44 23.11
CA GLN A 149 34.49 -16.81 22.81
C GLN A 149 35.64 -16.84 21.79
N ILE A 150 35.55 -16.05 20.71
CA ILE A 150 36.62 -15.90 19.71
C ILE A 150 37.91 -15.43 20.40
N ASN A 151 37.82 -14.41 21.25
CA ASN A 151 38.98 -13.87 21.96
C ASN A 151 39.59 -14.90 22.92
N ALA A 152 38.78 -15.73 23.59
CA ALA A 152 39.26 -16.80 24.44
C ALA A 152 40.01 -17.88 23.63
N VAL A 153 39.39 -18.37 22.54
CA VAL A 153 40.01 -19.36 21.65
C VAL A 153 41.32 -18.84 21.05
N ASN A 154 41.38 -17.56 20.67
CA ASN A 154 42.61 -16.97 20.15
C ASN A 154 43.75 -16.96 21.20
N ARG A 155 43.42 -16.67 22.47
CA ARG A 155 44.42 -16.75 23.55
C ARG A 155 44.92 -18.18 23.76
N ASP A 156 44.03 -19.16 23.69
CA ASP A 156 44.39 -20.57 23.81
C ASP A 156 45.31 -21.00 22.66
N ILE A 157 44.99 -20.60 21.42
CA ILE A 157 45.84 -20.83 20.25
C ILE A 157 47.23 -20.24 20.45
N ASP A 158 47.31 -18.98 20.92
CA ASP A 158 48.59 -18.31 21.13
C ASP A 158 49.40 -18.96 22.26
N SER A 159 48.74 -19.42 23.32
CA SER A 159 49.33 -20.21 24.40
C SER A 159 49.90 -21.54 23.89
N THR A 160 49.11 -22.33 23.16
CA THR A 160 49.56 -23.59 22.55
C THR A 160 50.72 -23.36 21.58
N ARG A 161 50.69 -22.29 20.78
CA ARG A 161 51.81 -21.93 19.90
C ARG A 161 53.08 -21.58 20.68
N ALA A 162 52.95 -20.93 21.84
CA ALA A 162 54.09 -20.66 22.71
C ALA A 162 54.66 -21.96 23.31
N GLU A 163 53.80 -22.89 23.73
CA GLU A 163 54.23 -24.18 24.24
C GLU A 163 54.90 -25.06 23.17
N ILE A 164 54.35 -25.11 21.96
CA ILE A 164 54.97 -25.80 20.82
C ILE A 164 56.38 -25.25 20.59
N ARG A 165 56.54 -23.92 20.55
CA ARG A 165 57.86 -23.29 20.41
C ARG A 165 58.81 -23.67 21.53
N ARG A 166 58.33 -23.71 22.78
CA ARG A 166 59.13 -24.16 23.93
C ARG A 166 59.59 -25.61 23.77
N VAL A 167 58.69 -26.52 23.41
CA VAL A 167 59.01 -27.94 23.22
C VAL A 167 59.98 -28.14 22.06
N GLN A 168 59.79 -27.43 20.94
CA GLN A 168 60.72 -27.44 19.81
C GLN A 168 62.13 -27.04 20.24
N LEU A 169 62.27 -25.94 21.00
CA LEU A 169 63.57 -25.50 21.52
C LEU A 169 64.22 -26.57 22.43
N THR A 170 63.44 -27.19 23.31
CA THR A 170 63.98 -28.27 24.15
C THR A 170 64.40 -29.49 23.34
N TYR A 171 63.64 -29.84 22.31
CA TYR A 171 63.94 -30.96 21.42
C TYR A 171 65.24 -30.69 20.65
N GLU A 172 65.42 -29.49 20.10
CA GLU A 172 66.66 -29.08 19.43
C GLU A 172 67.88 -29.18 20.34
N VAL A 173 67.76 -28.78 21.61
CA VAL A 173 68.86 -28.90 22.58
C VAL A 173 69.19 -30.37 22.87
N ILE A 174 68.18 -31.22 23.05
CA ILE A 174 68.38 -32.66 23.28
C ILE A 174 69.01 -33.30 22.04
N ALA A 175 68.52 -32.99 20.84
CA ALA A 175 69.09 -33.48 19.58
C ALA A 175 70.57 -33.10 19.44
N LYS A 176 70.94 -31.85 19.76
CA LYS A 176 72.33 -31.39 19.80
C LYS A 176 73.17 -32.15 20.84
N LYS A 177 72.65 -32.36 22.05
CA LYS A 177 73.34 -33.15 23.10
C LYS A 177 73.55 -34.60 22.69
N CYS A 178 72.54 -35.25 22.11
CA CYS A 178 72.63 -36.62 21.62
C CYS A 178 73.67 -36.73 20.50
N ALA A 179 73.69 -35.79 19.54
CA ALA A 179 74.71 -35.75 18.50
C ALA A 179 76.13 -35.61 19.08
N ALA A 180 76.31 -34.74 20.10
CA ALA A 180 77.60 -34.60 20.77
C ALA A 180 78.05 -35.89 21.47
N VAL A 181 77.14 -36.58 22.17
CA VAL A 181 77.43 -37.89 22.78
C VAL A 181 77.77 -38.94 21.72
N GLN A 182 77.08 -38.96 20.58
CA GLN A 182 77.41 -39.86 19.47
C GLN A 182 78.83 -39.61 18.94
N HIS A 183 79.24 -38.35 18.79
CA HIS A 183 80.61 -38.00 18.41
C HIS A 183 81.63 -38.47 19.47
N GLN A 184 81.37 -38.22 20.75
CA GLN A 184 82.25 -38.70 21.83
C GLN A 184 82.37 -40.23 21.88
N VAL A 185 81.26 -40.95 21.67
CA VAL A 185 81.26 -42.42 21.58
C VAL A 185 82.06 -42.89 20.37
N ALA A 186 81.92 -42.24 19.21
CA ALA A 186 82.70 -42.55 18.02
C ALA A 186 84.20 -42.31 18.25
N ASP A 187 84.56 -41.21 18.90
CA ASP A 187 85.96 -40.89 19.27
C ASP A 187 86.51 -41.94 20.25
N LEU A 188 85.73 -42.34 21.27
CA LEU A 188 86.12 -43.39 22.20
C LEU A 188 86.32 -44.72 21.48
N LEU A 189 85.38 -45.13 20.61
CA LEU A 189 85.50 -46.35 19.79
C LEU A 189 86.73 -46.32 18.88
N ASN A 190 87.11 -45.16 18.35
CA ASN A 190 88.33 -44.98 17.55
C ASN A 190 89.61 -44.90 18.41
N SER A 191 89.49 -44.55 19.70
CA SER A 191 90.60 -44.48 20.65
C SER A 191 90.91 -45.82 21.33
N PHE A 192 89.96 -46.75 21.35
CA PHE A 192 90.28 -48.14 21.66
C PHE A 192 91.12 -48.68 20.52
N PRO A 193 92.31 -49.25 20.79
CA PRO A 193 93.03 -49.95 19.76
C PRO A 193 92.09 -51.04 19.22
N SER A 194 91.97 -51.13 17.90
CA SER A 194 91.50 -52.37 17.30
C SER A 194 92.30 -53.49 17.97
N ALA A 195 91.66 -54.60 18.33
CA ALA A 195 92.35 -55.77 18.89
C ALA A 195 93.50 -56.29 17.98
N ALA A 196 93.65 -55.71 16.78
CA ALA A 196 94.79 -55.86 15.87
C ALA A 196 96.10 -55.15 16.31
N ASP A 197 96.07 -54.09 17.14
CA ASP A 197 97.29 -53.30 17.43
C ASP A 197 98.04 -53.76 18.69
N GLY A 198 97.34 -54.39 19.65
CA GLY A 198 97.98 -54.97 20.84
C GLY A 198 98.88 -56.18 20.53
N SER A 199 98.52 -56.98 19.51
CA SER A 199 99.30 -58.13 19.06
C SER A 199 100.56 -57.74 18.27
N ALA A 200 100.60 -56.53 17.69
CA ALA A 200 101.77 -56.04 16.94
C ALA A 200 102.91 -55.54 17.85
N GLN A 201 102.58 -55.05 19.05
CA GLN A 201 103.59 -54.51 19.98
C GLN A 201 104.24 -55.62 20.84
N GLU A 202 103.50 -56.67 21.19
CA GLU A 202 104.03 -57.85 21.90
C GLU A 202 104.92 -58.74 21.00
N GLN A 203 104.75 -58.67 19.67
CA GLN A 203 105.64 -59.30 18.70
C GLN A 203 106.96 -58.55 18.48
N ARG A 204 107.00 -57.22 18.65
CA ARG A 204 108.23 -56.42 18.51
C ARG A 204 109.17 -56.51 19.71
N GLU A 205 108.66 -56.75 20.93
CA GLU A 205 109.49 -56.94 22.13
C GLU A 205 110.07 -58.36 22.26
N ARG A 206 109.58 -59.34 21.49
CA ARG A 206 110.17 -60.70 21.41
C ARG A 206 111.35 -60.82 20.44
N GLU A 207 111.55 -59.87 19.52
CA GLU A 207 112.71 -59.87 18.63
C GLU A 207 113.84 -59.02 19.22
N GLY A 208 114.65 -59.67 20.06
CA GLY A 208 115.97 -59.15 20.47
C GLY A 208 116.94 -59.04 19.27
N PRO A 209 118.05 -58.29 19.42
CA PRO A 209 118.85 -57.80 18.30
C PRO A 209 119.59 -58.93 17.56
N ALA A 210 119.46 -58.96 16.23
CA ALA A 210 120.17 -59.89 15.35
C ALA A 210 121.60 -59.41 15.02
N PRO A 211 122.55 -60.34 14.74
CA PRO A 211 123.96 -60.16 15.06
C PRO A 211 124.81 -59.47 13.99
N MET A 212 125.96 -59.01 14.48
CA MET A 212 127.18 -58.59 13.79
C MET A 212 127.52 -59.45 12.57
N GLN A 213 127.82 -58.81 11.44
CA GLN A 213 128.44 -59.48 10.28
C GLN A 213 129.69 -58.70 9.87
N LEU A 214 130.83 -59.39 9.99
CA LEU A 214 132.16 -58.95 9.61
C LEU A 214 132.48 -59.28 8.15
N ASP A 215 133.29 -58.39 7.59
CA ASP A 215 134.26 -58.50 6.49
C ASP A 215 133.81 -58.56 5.02
N GLY A 216 134.48 -57.68 4.26
CA GLY A 216 134.44 -57.46 2.82
C GLY A 216 134.98 -56.08 2.46
#